data_AF-A0A4W3J2E6-F1
#
_entry.id   AF-A0A4W3J2E6-F1
#
_cell.length_a   1.000
_cell.length_b   1.000
_cell.length_c   1.000
_cell.angle_alpha   90.00
_cell.angle_beta   90.00
_cell.angle_gamma   90.00
#
_symmetry.space_group_name_H-M   'P 1'
#
loop_
_entity.id
_entity.type
_entity.pdbx_description
1 polymer ?
#
loop_
_entity_poly.entity_id
_entity_poly.type
_entity_poly.pdbx_seq_one_letter_code
_entity_poly.pdbx_strand_id
1 'polypeptide(L)'
;MEEAMYEWITINYILKAFPMSGVFEIGMKEKIHGALDLGGASTQISFMPLEAISNKTTEAKFELFGYNYSIYTHSYLCYRKEESNKRDLAALLKGKDLTVPIENPCYLKGYMTSTTLDYIFGSPCTSDKKPSPYDKKQERNSRWNRKTRKMSGNCENALQLYSMSWKQVMCI
;
A
#
# COMPACT_ATOMS: atom_id res chain seq x y z
N MET A 1 4.93 -9.67 -8.61
CA MET A 1 4.32 -9.28 -9.90
C MET A 1 3.30 -10.34 -10.33
N GLU A 2 3.67 -11.63 -10.29
CA GLU A 2 2.73 -12.72 -10.60
C GLU A 2 1.46 -12.74 -9.73
N GLU A 3 1.58 -12.55 -8.40
CA GLU A 3 0.42 -12.47 -7.48
C GLU A 3 -0.62 -11.44 -7.96
N ALA A 4 -0.17 -10.21 -8.23
CA ALA A 4 -1.00 -9.11 -8.72
C ALA A 4 -1.63 -9.39 -10.09
N MET A 5 -0.91 -10.11 -10.97
CA MET A 5 -1.43 -10.49 -12.30
C MET A 5 -2.51 -11.56 -12.17
N TYR A 6 -2.30 -12.59 -11.35
CA TYR A 6 -3.28 -13.65 -11.13
C TYR A 6 -4.56 -13.15 -10.48
N GLU A 7 -4.47 -12.19 -9.56
CA GLU A 7 -5.63 -11.50 -8.99
C GLU A 7 -6.43 -10.74 -10.05
N TRP A 8 -5.75 -10.01 -10.93
CA TRP A 8 -6.36 -9.32 -12.05
C TRP A 8 -7.06 -10.27 -13.02
N ILE A 9 -6.43 -11.41 -13.33
CA ILE A 9 -7.04 -12.47 -14.14
C ILE A 9 -8.29 -13.00 -13.45
N THR A 10 -8.20 -13.29 -12.15
CA THR A 10 -9.30 -13.85 -11.36
C THR A 10 -10.52 -12.92 -11.35
N ILE A 11 -10.32 -11.63 -11.07
CA ILE A 11 -11.40 -10.64 -11.02
C ILE A 11 -12.07 -10.52 -12.39
N ASN A 12 -11.30 -10.36 -13.47
CA ASN A 12 -11.85 -10.21 -14.81
C ASN A 12 -12.50 -11.50 -15.35
N TYR A 13 -12.03 -12.67 -14.91
CA TYR A 13 -12.67 -13.95 -15.21
C TYR A 13 -14.04 -14.08 -14.52
N ILE A 14 -14.10 -13.81 -13.21
CA ILE A 14 -15.35 -13.88 -12.42
C ILE A 14 -16.39 -12.89 -12.96
N LEU A 15 -15.94 -11.68 -13.31
CA LEU A 15 -16.80 -10.63 -13.87
C LEU A 15 -17.15 -10.85 -15.35
N LYS A 16 -16.63 -11.92 -15.98
CA LYS A 16 -16.84 -12.23 -17.40
C LYS A 16 -16.46 -11.06 -18.32
N ALA A 17 -15.43 -10.32 -17.93
CA ALA A 17 -14.96 -9.15 -18.66
C ALA A 17 -14.09 -9.52 -19.89
N PHE A 18 -13.52 -10.73 -19.90
CA PHE A 18 -12.71 -11.21 -21.02
C PHE A 18 -13.56 -11.55 -22.26
N PRO A 19 -13.11 -11.19 -23.48
CA PRO A 19 -13.72 -11.64 -24.72
C PRO A 19 -13.56 -13.15 -24.89
N MET A 20 -14.65 -13.90 -24.65
CA MET A 20 -14.64 -15.36 -24.87
C MET A 20 -14.65 -15.74 -26.36
N SER A 21 -14.98 -14.80 -27.25
CA SER A 21 -14.94 -14.99 -28.71
C SER A 21 -13.53 -14.87 -29.31
N GLY A 22 -12.53 -14.48 -28.51
CA GLY A 22 -11.16 -14.19 -28.98
C GLY A 22 -11.03 -12.88 -29.77
N VAL A 23 -12.13 -12.17 -30.00
CA VAL A 23 -12.16 -10.87 -30.69
C VAL A 23 -12.34 -9.77 -29.65
N PHE A 24 -11.40 -8.82 -29.64
CA PHE A 24 -11.45 -7.67 -28.75
C PHE A 24 -12.21 -6.52 -29.44
N GLU A 25 -13.51 -6.43 -29.17
CA GLU A 25 -14.40 -5.43 -29.75
C GLU A 25 -14.16 -4.01 -29.19
N ILE A 26 -14.61 -3.00 -29.94
CA ILE A 26 -14.56 -1.59 -29.52
C ILE A 26 -15.32 -1.44 -28.19
N GLY A 27 -14.69 -0.79 -27.20
CA GLY A 27 -15.27 -0.59 -25.86
C GLY A 27 -15.04 -1.75 -24.88
N MET A 28 -14.44 -2.87 -25.28
CA MET A 28 -14.12 -3.95 -24.34
C MET A 28 -13.03 -3.57 -23.33
N LYS A 29 -12.11 -2.65 -23.68
CA LYS A 29 -11.08 -2.17 -22.73
C LYS A 29 -11.71 -1.49 -21.52
N GLU A 30 -12.84 -0.82 -21.71
CA GLU A 30 -13.59 -0.12 -20.66
C GLU A 30 -14.32 -1.09 -19.71
N LYS A 31 -14.52 -2.34 -20.15
CA LYS A 31 -15.14 -3.41 -19.35
C LYS A 31 -14.12 -4.20 -18.52
N ILE A 32 -12.84 -4.05 -18.83
CA ILE A 32 -11.75 -4.72 -18.11
C ILE A 32 -11.43 -3.93 -16.85
N HIS A 33 -11.52 -4.58 -15.70
CA HIS A 33 -11.34 -3.96 -14.41
C HIS A 33 -9.87 -4.01 -13.98
N GLY A 34 -9.42 -2.96 -13.27
CA GLY A 34 -8.19 -3.02 -12.49
C GLY A 34 -8.37 -3.87 -11.22
N ALA A 35 -7.25 -4.31 -10.65
CA ALA A 35 -7.18 -5.03 -9.39
C ALA A 35 -6.24 -4.30 -8.42
N LEU A 36 -6.69 -4.18 -7.17
CA LEU A 36 -5.92 -3.63 -6.06
C LEU A 36 -6.01 -4.61 -4.88
N ASP A 37 -4.88 -5.17 -4.47
CA ASP A 37 -4.80 -6.05 -3.30
C ASP A 37 -4.02 -5.41 -2.15
N LEU A 38 -4.60 -5.52 -0.95
CA LEU A 38 -4.15 -4.95 0.31
C LEU A 38 -4.09 -6.03 1.42
N GLY A 39 -3.39 -7.14 1.23
CA GLY A 39 -3.18 -8.13 2.32
C GLY A 39 -2.24 -7.71 3.50
N GLY A 40 -1.37 -8.63 4.00
CA GLY A 40 -0.31 -8.42 5.06
C GLY A 40 1.05 -7.68 4.79
N ALA A 41 1.92 -8.05 3.81
CA ALA A 41 3.27 -7.45 3.60
C ALA A 41 3.53 -6.44 2.41
N SER A 42 3.13 -6.73 1.15
CA SER A 42 3.14 -5.82 -0.03
C SER A 42 1.77 -5.39 -0.58
N THR A 43 1.56 -4.15 -1.04
CA THR A 43 0.32 -3.82 -1.78
C THR A 43 0.49 -4.03 -3.28
N GLN A 44 -0.49 -4.59 -3.96
CA GLN A 44 -0.42 -4.91 -5.39
C GLN A 44 -1.41 -4.07 -6.18
N ILE A 45 -1.02 -3.70 -7.39
CA ILE A 45 -1.91 -3.08 -8.38
C ILE A 45 -1.66 -3.71 -9.75
N SER A 46 -2.74 -3.98 -10.47
CA SER A 46 -2.71 -4.45 -11.85
C SER A 46 -3.85 -3.86 -12.66
N PHE A 47 -3.58 -3.36 -13.86
CA PHE A 47 -4.63 -2.88 -14.78
C PHE A 47 -4.14 -2.86 -16.23
N MET A 48 -5.07 -2.85 -17.17
CA MET A 48 -4.77 -2.64 -18.59
C MET A 48 -4.73 -1.13 -18.88
N PRO A 49 -3.56 -0.55 -19.18
CA PRO A 49 -3.47 0.88 -19.46
C PRO A 49 -4.02 1.22 -20.85
N LEU A 50 -4.43 2.48 -21.03
CA LEU A 50 -4.83 3.02 -22.34
C LEU A 50 -3.62 3.25 -23.25
N GLU A 51 -2.51 3.68 -22.65
CA GLU A 51 -1.24 3.96 -23.34
C GLU A 51 -0.21 2.83 -23.14
N ALA A 52 0.85 2.87 -23.95
CA ALA A 52 1.92 1.90 -23.85
C ALA A 52 2.70 2.03 -22.53
N ILE A 53 3.02 0.90 -21.91
CA ILE A 53 3.81 0.86 -20.68
C ILE A 53 5.27 1.15 -21.01
N SER A 54 5.78 2.27 -20.50
CA SER A 54 7.15 2.74 -20.70
C SER A 54 8.15 1.87 -19.94
N ASN A 55 7.89 1.57 -18.66
CA ASN A 55 8.76 0.73 -17.85
C ASN A 55 8.42 -0.77 -18.01
N LYS A 56 9.28 -1.47 -18.74
CA LYS A 56 9.13 -2.90 -19.02
C LYS A 56 9.24 -3.80 -17.78
N THR A 57 9.84 -3.34 -16.69
CA THR A 57 9.85 -4.10 -15.43
C THR A 57 8.49 -4.13 -14.74
N THR A 58 7.56 -3.27 -15.15
CA THR A 58 6.17 -3.21 -14.64
C THR A 58 5.15 -3.68 -15.67
N GLU A 59 5.59 -4.23 -16.80
CA GLU A 59 4.74 -4.76 -17.85
C GLU A 59 4.67 -6.29 -17.73
N ALA A 60 3.46 -6.83 -17.61
CA ALA A 60 3.21 -8.26 -17.77
C ALA A 60 2.53 -8.51 -19.12
N LYS A 61 3.09 -9.44 -19.90
CA LYS A 61 2.55 -9.88 -21.19
C LYS A 61 2.20 -11.35 -21.14
N PHE A 62 1.00 -11.69 -21.59
CA PHE A 62 0.50 -13.06 -21.62
C PHE A 62 -0.67 -13.17 -22.60
N GLU A 63 -0.98 -14.39 -23.02
CA GLU A 63 -2.12 -14.68 -23.86
C GLU A 63 -3.24 -15.34 -23.04
N LEU A 64 -4.47 -14.82 -23.15
CA LEU A 64 -5.66 -15.47 -22.61
C LEU A 64 -6.77 -15.47 -23.65
N PHE A 65 -7.40 -16.62 -23.86
CA PHE A 65 -8.50 -16.80 -24.82
C PHE A 65 -8.17 -16.32 -26.25
N GLY A 66 -6.93 -16.51 -26.69
CA GLY A 66 -6.47 -16.09 -28.03
C GLY A 66 -6.16 -14.59 -28.16
N TYR A 67 -6.22 -13.82 -27.07
CA TYR A 67 -5.86 -12.41 -27.05
C TYR A 67 -4.58 -12.16 -26.25
N ASN A 68 -3.67 -11.38 -26.82
CA ASN A 68 -2.43 -10.96 -26.17
C ASN A 68 -2.68 -9.72 -25.30
N TYR A 69 -2.59 -9.91 -23.99
CA TYR A 69 -2.68 -8.84 -23.01
C TYR A 69 -1.30 -8.25 -22.71
N SER A 70 -1.27 -6.92 -22.56
CA SER A 70 -0.20 -6.20 -21.89
C SER A 70 -0.84 -5.38 -20.78
N ILE A 71 -0.46 -5.67 -19.54
CA ILE A 71 -0.99 -4.99 -18.35
C ILE A 71 0.15 -4.37 -17.55
N TYR A 72 -0.16 -3.26 -16.88
CA TYR A 72 0.68 -2.72 -15.83
C TYR A 72 0.49 -3.59 -14.59
N THR A 73 1.58 -3.98 -13.95
CA THR A 73 1.54 -4.66 -12.67
C THR A 73 2.70 -4.24 -11.79
N HIS A 74 2.42 -4.00 -10.51
CA HIS A 74 3.46 -3.65 -9.55
C HIS A 74 3.12 -4.15 -8.14
N SER A 75 4.14 -4.44 -7.36
CA SER A 75 4.04 -4.80 -5.95
C SER A 75 4.86 -3.83 -5.11
N TYR A 76 4.17 -3.10 -4.24
CA TYR A 76 4.71 -2.11 -3.32
C TYR A 76 4.94 -2.75 -1.95
N LEU A 77 6.13 -3.29 -1.75
CA LEU A 77 6.58 -3.79 -0.44
C LEU A 77 6.54 -2.68 0.61
N CYS A 78 6.17 -3.03 1.85
CA CYS A 78 6.09 -2.10 2.99
C CYS A 78 4.94 -1.08 2.93
N TYR A 79 3.96 -1.27 2.06
CA TYR A 79 2.79 -0.39 1.92
C TYR A 79 1.45 -1.05 2.30
N ARG A 80 1.45 -2.28 2.81
CA ARG A 80 0.26 -2.86 3.41
C ARG A 80 0.00 -2.28 4.79
N LYS A 81 -1.20 -2.52 5.31
CA LYS A 81 -1.73 -1.91 6.54
C LYS A 81 -0.76 -1.97 7.72
N GLU A 82 -0.22 -3.15 8.02
CA GLU A 82 0.63 -3.34 9.20
C GLU A 82 1.98 -2.65 9.06
N GLU A 83 2.67 -2.86 7.93
CA GLU A 83 3.96 -2.21 7.67
C GLU A 83 3.85 -0.70 7.50
N SER A 84 2.74 -0.22 6.92
CA SER A 84 2.42 1.21 6.87
C SER A 84 2.27 1.77 8.29
N ASN A 85 1.53 1.08 9.17
CA ASN A 85 1.38 1.50 10.56
C ASN A 85 2.72 1.51 11.32
N LYS A 86 3.59 0.51 11.12
CA LYS A 86 4.96 0.51 11.69
C LYS A 86 5.77 1.71 11.20
N ARG A 87 5.72 2.03 9.90
CA ARG A 87 6.41 3.18 9.31
C ARG A 87 5.87 4.52 9.84
N ASP A 88 4.57 4.64 10.03
CA ASP A 88 3.92 5.81 10.60
C ASP A 88 4.35 6.02 12.06
N LEU A 89 4.33 4.95 12.87
CA LEU A 89 4.82 4.98 14.24
C LEU A 89 6.31 5.33 14.32
N ALA A 90 7.14 4.74 13.46
CA ALA A 90 8.57 5.05 13.35
C ALA A 90 8.80 6.53 13.00
N ALA A 91 7.99 7.10 12.10
CA ALA A 91 8.06 8.51 11.74
C ALA A 91 7.65 9.43 12.90
N LEU A 92 6.59 9.09 13.64
CA LEU A 92 6.16 9.83 14.84
C LEU A 92 7.21 9.81 15.96
N LEU A 93 8.04 8.75 16.00
CA LEU A 93 9.10 8.57 16.99
C LEU A 93 10.41 9.30 16.68
N LYS A 94 10.61 9.72 15.42
CA LYS A 94 11.87 10.32 14.98
C LYS A 94 12.17 11.60 15.77
N GLY A 95 13.30 11.60 16.50
CA GLY A 95 13.76 12.75 17.29
C GLY A 95 12.89 13.07 18.51
N LYS A 96 12.03 12.15 18.95
CA LYS A 96 11.21 12.31 20.17
C LYS A 96 11.85 11.60 21.35
N ASP A 97 11.60 12.12 22.55
CA ASP A 97 11.92 11.44 23.79
C ASP A 97 11.12 10.13 23.89
N LEU A 98 11.83 9.03 24.11
CA LEU A 98 11.22 7.72 24.16
C LEU A 98 10.49 7.42 25.48
N THR A 99 10.62 8.29 26.48
CA THR A 99 9.97 8.16 27.80
C THR A 99 8.55 8.74 27.83
N VAL A 100 8.19 9.59 26.86
CA VAL A 100 6.90 10.27 26.80
C VAL A 100 5.91 9.50 25.91
N PRO A 101 4.61 9.41 26.25
CA PRO A 101 3.60 8.83 25.37
C PRO A 101 3.51 9.58 24.02
N ILE A 102 3.31 8.82 22.95
CA ILE A 102 3.22 9.36 21.58
C ILE A 102 1.77 9.74 21.28
N GLU A 103 1.56 10.92 20.72
CA GLU A 103 0.26 11.27 20.15
C GLU A 103 0.15 10.73 18.71
N ASN A 104 -0.79 9.81 18.46
CA ASN A 104 -1.05 9.30 17.12
C ASN A 104 -2.37 9.90 16.58
N PRO A 105 -2.33 10.85 15.62
CA PRO A 105 -3.53 11.49 15.06
C PRO A 105 -4.42 10.57 14.23
N CYS A 106 -3.93 9.38 13.85
CA CYS A 106 -4.70 8.38 13.12
C CYS A 106 -5.59 7.53 14.03
N TYR A 107 -5.41 7.60 15.36
CA TYR A 107 -6.21 6.83 16.31
C TYR A 107 -7.52 7.52 16.65
N LEU A 108 -8.52 6.69 16.98
CA LEU A 108 -9.78 7.19 17.52
C LEU A 108 -9.55 7.88 18.87
N LYS A 109 -10.32 8.92 19.16
CA LYS A 109 -10.23 9.65 20.43
C LYS A 109 -10.48 8.71 21.60
N GLY A 110 -9.59 8.74 22.60
CA GLY A 110 -9.66 7.86 23.77
C GLY A 110 -9.11 6.46 23.53
N TYR A 111 -8.74 6.12 22.29
CA TYR A 111 -8.02 4.88 22.01
C TYR A 111 -6.59 4.99 22.56
N MET A 112 -6.20 3.99 23.33
CA MET A 112 -4.87 3.83 23.90
C MET A 112 -4.38 2.42 23.60
N THR A 113 -3.13 2.32 23.18
CA THR A 113 -2.47 1.03 22.97
C THR A 113 -1.01 1.13 23.37
N SER A 114 -0.41 0.01 23.77
CA SER A 114 1.03 -0.14 23.93
C SER A 114 1.58 -1.04 22.83
N THR A 115 2.82 -0.81 22.42
CA THR A 115 3.54 -1.67 21.48
C THR A 115 5.03 -1.65 21.80
N THR A 116 5.76 -2.70 21.49
CA THR A 116 7.22 -2.73 21.69
C THR A 116 7.97 -1.96 20.60
N LEU A 117 9.19 -1.50 20.89
CA LEU A 117 10.11 -1.01 19.87
C LEU A 117 10.44 -2.09 18.84
N ASP A 118 10.44 -3.37 19.23
CA ASP A 118 10.63 -4.50 18.32
C ASP A 118 9.50 -4.62 17.29
N TYR A 119 8.25 -4.44 17.69
CA TYR A 119 7.13 -4.43 16.75
C TYR A 119 7.27 -3.29 15.73
N ILE A 120 7.72 -2.12 16.16
CA ILE A 120 7.84 -0.93 15.29
C ILE A 120 9.04 -1.03 14.35
N PHE A 121 10.21 -1.45 14.85
CA PHE A 121 11.50 -1.36 14.14
C PHE A 121 12.12 -2.72 13.79
N GLY A 122 11.42 -3.83 14.10
CA GLY A 122 11.88 -5.19 13.85
C GLY A 122 11.69 -5.65 12.41
N SER A 123 10.88 -4.94 11.61
CA SER A 123 10.66 -5.29 10.21
C SER A 123 11.72 -4.68 9.28
N PRO A 124 12.01 -5.30 8.12
CA PRO A 124 12.90 -4.72 7.10
C PRO A 124 12.47 -3.32 6.61
N CYS A 125 11.20 -2.95 6.79
CA CYS A 125 10.62 -1.69 6.34
C CYS A 125 10.92 -0.49 7.25
N THR A 126 11.47 -0.73 8.44
CA THR A 126 11.71 0.27 9.50
C THR A 126 13.02 0.06 10.25
N SER A 127 13.75 -1.02 9.97
CA SER A 127 14.97 -1.39 10.69
C SER A 127 16.09 -0.35 10.58
N ASP A 128 16.10 0.44 9.51
CA ASP A 128 17.01 1.57 9.27
C ASP A 128 16.72 2.78 10.17
N LYS A 129 15.54 2.84 10.79
CA LYS A 129 15.06 3.96 11.61
C LYS A 129 15.17 3.70 13.11
N LYS A 130 15.85 2.62 13.52
CA LYS A 130 16.02 2.27 14.94
C LYS A 130 16.58 3.45 15.73
N PRO A 131 15.96 3.84 16.86
CA PRO A 131 16.52 4.88 17.73
C PRO A 131 17.79 4.39 18.43
N SER A 132 18.62 5.32 18.90
CA SER A 132 19.74 5.02 19.79
C SER A 132 19.56 5.80 21.10
N PRO A 133 19.55 5.15 22.27
CA PRO A 133 19.69 3.70 22.49
C PRO A 133 18.46 2.89 22.03
N TYR A 134 18.66 1.62 21.68
CA TYR A 134 17.61 0.68 21.25
C TYR A 134 17.44 -0.46 22.26
N ASP A 135 16.28 -0.54 22.91
CA ASP A 135 15.85 -1.72 23.66
C ASP A 135 14.59 -2.32 23.03
N LYS A 136 14.72 -3.52 22.46
CA LYS A 136 13.62 -4.25 21.81
C LYS A 136 12.42 -4.47 22.73
N LYS A 137 12.62 -4.57 24.04
CA LYS A 137 11.55 -4.80 25.03
C LYS A 137 10.88 -3.52 25.50
N GLN A 138 11.42 -2.35 25.17
CA GLN A 138 10.85 -1.09 25.59
C GLN A 138 9.46 -0.91 24.97
N GLU A 139 8.46 -0.73 25.82
CA GLU A 139 7.08 -0.46 25.41
C GLU A 139 6.85 1.02 25.15
N ARG A 140 6.04 1.30 24.12
CA ARG A 140 5.61 2.63 23.71
C ARG A 140 4.10 2.74 23.77
N ASN A 141 3.66 3.62 24.66
CA ASN A 141 2.27 4.00 24.78
C ASN A 141 1.92 5.05 23.72
N SER A 142 0.90 4.76 22.93
CA SER A 142 0.36 5.68 21.92
C SER A 142 -1.12 5.98 22.22
N ARG A 143 -1.49 7.26 22.09
CA ARG A 143 -2.84 7.73 22.41
C ARG A 143 -3.30 8.84 21.48
N TRP A 144 -4.61 9.08 21.44
CA TRP A 144 -5.18 10.30 20.84
C TRP A 144 -6.11 11.04 21.80
N ASN A 145 -5.71 12.25 22.19
CA ASN A 145 -6.39 13.03 23.23
C ASN A 145 -7.09 14.32 22.73
N ARG A 146 -6.95 14.70 21.45
CA ARG A 146 -7.51 15.98 20.95
C ARG A 146 -9.01 15.89 20.65
N LYS A 147 -9.74 16.98 20.92
CA LYS A 147 -11.22 17.07 20.82
C LYS A 147 -11.77 17.12 19.39
N THR A 148 -10.96 17.43 18.38
CA THR A 148 -11.43 17.58 17.00
C THR A 148 -11.47 16.21 16.30
N ARG A 149 -12.67 15.77 15.85
CA ARG A 149 -12.88 14.74 14.81
C ARG A 149 -12.46 15.23 13.42
N LYS A 150 -11.43 16.08 13.36
CA LYS A 150 -10.76 16.30 12.10
C LYS A 150 -9.81 15.11 11.98
N MET A 151 -10.13 14.18 11.08
CA MET A 151 -9.13 13.36 10.40
C MET A 151 -8.26 14.29 9.53
N SER A 152 -7.76 15.38 10.12
CA SER A 152 -6.89 16.39 9.54
C SER A 152 -5.52 16.35 10.18
N GLY A 153 -5.21 15.29 10.94
CA GLY A 153 -3.84 14.85 11.05
C GLY A 153 -3.42 14.59 9.61
N ASN A 154 -2.53 15.43 9.10
CA ASN A 154 -2.25 15.51 7.70
C ASN A 154 -1.80 14.14 7.20
N CYS A 155 -2.71 13.33 6.64
CA CYS A 155 -2.30 12.19 5.84
C CYS A 155 -1.45 12.70 4.68
N GLU A 156 -1.38 14.01 4.37
CA GLU A 156 -0.36 14.52 3.44
C GLU A 156 1.08 14.37 3.95
N ASN A 157 1.32 14.37 5.26
CA ASN A 157 2.64 14.00 5.79
C ASN A 157 2.87 12.48 5.66
N ALA A 158 1.81 11.67 5.71
CA ALA A 158 1.88 10.28 5.26
C ALA A 158 2.00 10.19 3.72
N LEU A 159 1.46 11.13 2.94
CA LEU A 159 1.66 11.26 1.49
C LEU A 159 3.07 11.72 1.14
N GLN A 160 3.86 12.22 2.09
CA GLN A 160 5.32 12.35 1.96
C GLN A 160 6.03 11.00 2.22
N LEU A 161 5.40 10.05 2.93
CA LEU A 161 5.86 8.66 3.09
C LEU A 161 5.42 7.75 1.94
N TYR A 162 4.32 8.09 1.25
CA TYR A 162 3.94 7.52 -0.04
C TYR A 162 4.78 8.22 -1.12
N SER A 163 5.76 7.51 -1.69
CA SER A 163 6.65 8.09 -2.71
C SER A 163 5.88 8.67 -3.90
N MET A 164 6.54 9.47 -4.74
CA MET A 164 5.99 9.95 -6.03
C MET A 164 5.30 8.85 -6.86
N SER A 165 5.68 7.58 -6.65
CA SER A 165 5.08 6.41 -7.32
C SER A 165 3.60 6.21 -6.99
N TRP A 166 3.13 6.58 -5.79
CA TRP A 166 1.70 6.48 -5.43
C TRP A 166 0.84 7.60 -6.02
N LYS A 167 1.41 8.80 -6.22
CA LYS A 167 0.69 9.91 -6.87
C LYS A 167 0.35 9.60 -8.33
N GLN A 168 1.18 8.81 -9.01
CA GLN A 168 0.90 8.31 -10.36
C GLN A 168 -0.21 7.25 -10.41
N VAL A 169 -0.49 6.58 -9.29
CA VAL A 169 -1.48 5.49 -9.23
C VAL A 169 -2.89 6.00 -8.90
N MET A 170 -3.03 7.10 -8.15
CA MET A 170 -4.33 7.63 -7.70
C MET A 170 -4.84 8.82 -8.52
N CYS A 171 -4.05 9.38 -9.43
CA CYS A 171 -4.40 10.57 -10.23
C CYS A 171 -4.35 10.30 -11.75
N ILE A 172 -4.95 9.20 -12.22
CA ILE A 172 -5.31 9.00 -13.63
C ILE A 172 -6.82 8.81 -13.71
#